data_AF-A0AB39ZX56-F1
#
_entry.id   AF-A0AB39ZX56-F1
#
_cell.length_a   1.000
_cell.length_b   1.000
_cell.length_c   1.000
_cell.angle_alpha   90.00
_cell.angle_beta   90.00
_cell.angle_gamma   90.00
#
_symmetry.space_group_name_H-M   'P 1'
#
loop_
_entity.id
_entity.type
_entity.pdbx_description
1 polymer ?
#
loop_
_entity_poly.entity_id
_entity_poly.type
_entity_poly.pdbx_seq_one_letter_code
_entity_poly.pdbx_strand_id
1 'polypeptide(L)'
;MPQQRRKVAFSGKKKKDQMLQKRNTKGPPKYLRSTQESYEDSDVPETTRKLMEQPFARGGNRNKNVNRYNLQFYQEGKKELEQMKQEGFKPFEVLSPKQREVDDRYFVGCDFPVRPPWKLASSKEQLDRTENRYFKEYVDELQKKQRAGDSKELSLFELNLETWRQLWRVLEFSDILLIIVDVRYATLMFPPSLYDYIINTLKKHAIVVFNKVDLVEPHVVVAWRQYFRERYPHLPVVLFASFLPRSRKGSQRGPQAHRRSMEGVYNIYKECQRYVQGEVDLTEWEQKIREDMRSDQLDILDDLTTAVEGELKISSSIDTTPHEHVKYHSGVLTIGCIGFPNVGKSSLINALKGRKVVSVSRTPGHTKHFQTIFLTPLVRLCDCPGLVFPSSTPKSLQVLLGSFPISQLSVPYRSLKILGENLNLPQLLRLHLPEDYDEWSAVAISDAWAYKRGFLTAKAARPDRYRAANHILRLALAGQQLLVLQFYPPGFEERRDQWLLHPDLAEAKKYQQVDLEEPESETNGDTSSVCSDTADSDDEDEDSSNDETNADEDECAIEEDAPRSRNVFALLEDD
;
A
#
# COMPACT_ATOMS: atom_id res chain seq x y z
N MET A 1 -13.05 60.13 -39.81
CA MET A 1 -12.75 59.16 -38.73
C MET A 1 -14.04 58.39 -38.42
N PRO A 2 -14.22 57.13 -38.85
CA PRO A 2 -15.41 56.37 -38.49
C PRO A 2 -15.30 55.84 -37.06
N GLN A 3 -16.34 56.07 -36.27
CA GLN A 3 -16.47 55.68 -34.87
C GLN A 3 -16.32 54.15 -34.71
N GLN A 4 -15.42 53.73 -33.81
CA GLN A 4 -15.26 52.33 -33.43
C GLN A 4 -16.54 51.81 -32.77
N ARG A 5 -17.22 50.86 -33.43
CA ARG A 5 -18.33 50.09 -32.84
C ARG A 5 -17.81 49.33 -31.62
N ARG A 6 -18.39 49.61 -30.43
CA ARG A 6 -18.22 48.78 -29.22
C ARG A 6 -18.59 47.33 -29.55
N LYS A 7 -17.71 46.38 -29.16
CA LYS A 7 -17.95 44.94 -29.30
C LYS A 7 -19.16 44.55 -28.45
N VAL A 8 -20.20 44.01 -29.09
CA VAL A 8 -21.38 43.49 -28.42
C VAL A 8 -20.98 42.23 -27.64
N ALA A 9 -21.36 42.17 -26.36
CA ALA A 9 -21.10 41.01 -25.51
C ALA A 9 -21.73 39.74 -26.11
N PHE A 10 -20.94 38.67 -26.21
CA PHE A 10 -21.41 37.39 -26.73
C PHE A 10 -22.47 36.79 -25.79
N SER A 11 -23.68 36.57 -26.31
CA SER A 11 -24.73 35.81 -25.60
C SER A 11 -24.17 34.46 -25.15
N GLY A 12 -24.32 34.14 -23.85
CA GLY A 12 -23.80 32.90 -23.24
C GLY A 12 -24.25 31.62 -23.95
N LYS A 13 -25.39 31.67 -24.65
CA LYS A 13 -25.91 30.57 -25.48
C LYS A 13 -24.99 30.25 -26.66
N LYS A 14 -24.49 31.29 -27.37
CA LYS A 14 -23.51 31.13 -28.47
C LYS A 14 -22.15 30.61 -27.99
N LYS A 15 -21.73 30.98 -26.76
CA LYS A 15 -20.49 30.48 -26.16
C LYS A 15 -20.60 28.98 -25.82
N LYS A 16 -21.76 28.54 -25.35
CA LYS A 16 -22.07 27.13 -25.07
C LYS A 16 -22.09 26.30 -26.36
N ASP A 17 -22.71 26.80 -27.42
CA ASP A 17 -22.74 26.13 -28.73
C ASP A 17 -21.35 26.04 -29.38
N GLN A 18 -20.52 27.08 -29.22
CA GLN A 18 -19.15 27.07 -29.73
C GLN A 18 -18.25 26.07 -28.97
N MET A 19 -18.48 25.87 -27.66
CA MET A 19 -17.80 24.83 -26.89
C MET A 19 -18.27 23.41 -27.25
N LEU A 20 -19.57 23.23 -27.51
CA LEU A 20 -20.12 21.96 -28.00
C LEU A 20 -19.57 21.59 -29.39
N GLN A 21 -19.47 22.57 -30.29
CA GLN A 21 -18.85 22.36 -31.61
C GLN A 21 -17.37 22.00 -31.48
N LYS A 22 -16.60 22.69 -30.64
CA LYS A 22 -15.18 22.35 -30.38
C LYS A 22 -15.01 20.96 -29.75
N ARG A 23 -15.95 20.54 -28.91
CA ARG A 23 -15.97 19.19 -28.30
C ARG A 23 -16.26 18.10 -29.34
N ASN A 24 -17.11 18.41 -30.33
CA ASN A 24 -17.40 17.48 -31.43
C ASN A 24 -16.29 17.43 -32.48
N THR A 25 -15.48 18.49 -32.67
CA THR A 25 -14.35 18.47 -33.62
C THR A 25 -13.11 17.77 -33.05
N LYS A 26 -12.92 17.79 -31.73
CA LYS A 26 -11.87 17.02 -31.05
C LYS A 26 -12.39 15.62 -30.71
N GLY A 27 -12.35 14.73 -31.70
CA GLY A 27 -12.61 13.31 -31.47
C GLY A 27 -11.67 12.69 -30.41
N PRO A 28 -12.05 11.54 -29.82
CA PRO A 28 -11.26 10.88 -28.80
C PRO A 28 -9.92 10.35 -29.36
N PRO A 29 -8.91 10.11 -28.50
CA PRO A 29 -7.64 9.50 -28.92
C PRO A 29 -7.86 8.12 -29.56
N LYS A 30 -7.08 7.83 -30.61
CA LYS A 30 -7.28 6.72 -31.57
C LYS A 30 -7.21 5.28 -31.03
N TYR A 31 -7.08 5.03 -29.72
CA TYR A 31 -6.82 3.69 -29.20
C TYR A 31 -8.00 2.98 -28.54
N LEU A 32 -9.17 3.62 -28.42
CA LEU A 32 -10.38 2.98 -27.90
C LEU A 32 -11.58 3.38 -28.76
N ARG A 33 -11.83 2.59 -29.81
CA ARG A 33 -13.06 2.67 -30.60
C ARG A 33 -13.93 1.46 -30.22
N SER A 34 -14.83 1.66 -29.28
CA SER A 34 -16.07 0.88 -29.19
C SER A 34 -17.23 1.88 -29.15
N THR A 35 -18.17 1.65 -30.06
CA THR A 35 -19.38 2.41 -30.34
C THR A 35 -20.17 2.77 -29.07
N GLN A 36 -20.38 4.06 -28.83
CA GLN A 36 -21.36 4.56 -27.88
C GLN A 36 -22.72 4.67 -28.57
N GLU A 37 -23.62 3.75 -28.26
CA GLU A 37 -25.07 4.00 -28.33
C GLU A 37 -25.60 4.09 -26.90
N SER A 38 -26.39 5.12 -26.65
CA SER A 38 -27.05 5.39 -25.38
C SER A 38 -28.17 4.39 -25.14
N TYR A 39 -27.98 3.47 -24.20
CA TYR A 39 -29.06 2.67 -23.61
C TYR A 39 -29.03 2.79 -22.09
N GLU A 40 -30.22 2.82 -21.53
CA GLU A 40 -30.52 3.02 -20.12
C GLU A 40 -29.81 2.00 -19.22
N ASP A 41 -29.24 2.53 -18.14
CA ASP A 41 -28.24 1.97 -17.24
C ASP A 41 -28.83 0.88 -16.32
N SER A 42 -29.20 -0.27 -16.90
CA SER A 42 -29.75 -1.39 -16.11
C SER A 42 -29.03 -2.73 -16.19
N ASP A 43 -28.21 -3.01 -17.20
CA ASP A 43 -27.33 -4.19 -17.23
C ASP A 43 -26.14 -3.97 -18.17
N VAL A 44 -25.05 -3.40 -17.63
CA VAL A 44 -23.81 -3.21 -18.37
C VAL A 44 -22.88 -4.40 -18.09
N PRO A 45 -22.38 -5.13 -19.11
CA PRO A 45 -21.44 -6.22 -18.88
C PRO A 45 -20.17 -5.70 -18.18
N GLU A 46 -19.58 -6.49 -17.27
CA GLU A 46 -18.42 -6.12 -16.44
C GLU A 46 -17.25 -5.52 -17.22
N THR A 47 -17.12 -5.85 -18.51
CA THR A 47 -16.13 -5.30 -19.45
C THR A 47 -16.24 -3.79 -19.69
N THR A 48 -17.29 -3.14 -19.19
CA THR A 48 -17.57 -1.71 -19.37
C THR A 48 -17.58 -0.93 -18.04
N ARG A 49 -17.02 -1.51 -16.96
CA ARG A 49 -16.79 -0.77 -15.71
C ARG A 49 -15.63 0.20 -15.89
N LYS A 50 -15.79 1.44 -15.43
CA LYS A 50 -14.72 2.44 -15.44
C LYS A 50 -13.58 2.00 -14.53
N LEU A 51 -12.35 2.26 -14.95
CA LEU A 51 -11.17 2.09 -14.09
C LEU A 51 -11.13 3.24 -13.08
N MET A 52 -10.81 2.91 -11.84
CA MET A 52 -10.51 3.86 -10.79
C MET A 52 -9.11 4.42 -11.04
N GLU A 53 -9.03 5.69 -11.41
CA GLU A 53 -7.77 6.41 -11.57
C GLU A 53 -7.45 7.17 -10.28
N GLN A 54 -6.19 7.14 -9.84
CA GLN A 54 -5.75 8.02 -8.76
C GLN A 54 -5.84 9.49 -9.22
N PRO A 55 -6.36 10.42 -8.41
CA PRO A 55 -6.48 11.82 -8.79
C PRO A 55 -5.10 12.42 -9.14
N PHE A 56 -5.08 13.27 -10.16
CA PHE A 56 -3.88 13.99 -10.62
C PHE A 56 -3.39 14.96 -9.53
N ALA A 57 -2.09 14.97 -9.23
CA ALA A 57 -1.46 16.18 -8.71
C ALA A 57 -1.46 17.21 -9.84
N ARG A 58 -2.17 18.34 -9.66
CA ARG A 58 -2.25 19.41 -10.67
C ARG A 58 -0.89 20.11 -10.77
N GLY A 59 -0.04 19.64 -11.68
CA GLY A 59 1.25 20.30 -11.93
C GLY A 59 2.18 19.62 -12.95
N GLY A 60 1.82 18.45 -13.49
CA GLY A 60 2.69 17.68 -14.38
C GLY A 60 2.41 17.88 -15.88
N ASN A 61 3.47 18.15 -16.64
CA ASN A 61 3.51 18.20 -18.10
C ASN A 61 2.76 17.02 -18.76
N ARG A 62 1.80 17.29 -19.67
CA ARG A 62 0.90 16.31 -20.33
C ARG A 62 1.57 15.24 -21.22
N ASN A 63 2.90 15.22 -21.32
CA ASN A 63 3.65 14.39 -22.27
C ASN A 63 4.36 13.15 -21.70
N LYS A 64 4.24 12.85 -20.40
CA LYS A 64 4.65 11.54 -19.86
C LYS A 64 3.40 10.76 -19.48
N ASN A 65 3.31 9.48 -19.83
CA ASN A 65 2.27 8.57 -19.34
C ASN A 65 2.43 8.38 -17.83
N VAL A 66 1.98 9.36 -17.04
CA VAL A 66 2.09 9.39 -15.57
C VAL A 66 1.35 8.21 -14.93
N ASN A 67 0.32 7.70 -15.61
CA ASN A 67 -0.48 6.56 -15.17
C ASN A 67 0.14 5.19 -15.51
N ARG A 68 1.35 5.14 -16.09
CA ARG A 68 1.97 3.88 -16.53
C ARG A 68 2.15 2.87 -15.40
N TYR A 69 2.24 3.28 -14.14
CA TYR A 69 2.55 2.39 -13.01
C TYR A 69 1.64 2.57 -11.80
N ASN A 70 0.49 3.21 -11.99
CA ASN A 70 -0.50 3.32 -10.92
C ASN A 70 -1.29 2.01 -10.84
N LEU A 71 -1.69 1.63 -9.62
CA LEU A 71 -2.63 0.54 -9.37
C LEU A 71 -3.97 0.88 -10.02
N GLN A 72 -4.55 -0.06 -10.78
CA GLN A 72 -5.82 0.14 -11.46
C GLN A 72 -6.87 -0.88 -10.98
N PHE A 73 -8.03 -0.39 -10.56
CA PHE A 73 -9.15 -1.20 -10.04
C PHE A 73 -10.45 -0.88 -10.78
N TYR A 74 -11.42 -1.79 -10.80
CA TYR A 74 -12.75 -1.50 -11.34
C TYR A 74 -13.60 -0.67 -10.36
N GLN A 75 -14.40 0.25 -10.89
CA GLN A 75 -15.41 1.01 -10.13
C GLN A 75 -16.70 0.20 -9.92
N GLU A 76 -17.31 0.37 -8.74
CA GLU A 76 -18.56 -0.29 -8.33
C GLU A 76 -19.81 0.34 -8.98
N GLY A 77 -20.85 -0.47 -9.15
CA GLY A 77 -22.15 -0.01 -9.64
C GLY A 77 -22.96 0.70 -8.55
N LYS A 78 -23.91 1.57 -8.93
CA LYS A 78 -24.76 2.30 -7.95
C LYS A 78 -25.62 1.36 -7.08
N LYS A 79 -26.20 0.32 -7.68
CA LYS A 79 -27.03 -0.70 -6.97
C LYS A 79 -26.21 -1.44 -5.90
N GLU A 80 -24.97 -1.78 -6.22
CA GLU A 80 -24.03 -2.46 -5.33
C GLU A 80 -23.67 -1.56 -4.13
N LEU A 81 -23.40 -0.28 -4.38
CA LEU A 81 -23.13 0.69 -3.32
C LEU A 81 -24.30 0.87 -2.35
N GLU A 82 -25.55 0.84 -2.84
CA GLU A 82 -26.74 0.92 -1.99
C GLU A 82 -26.89 -0.32 -1.10
N GLN A 83 -26.66 -1.52 -1.64
CA GLN A 83 -26.66 -2.75 -0.87
C GLN A 83 -25.58 -2.73 0.23
N MET A 84 -24.37 -2.29 -0.09
CA MET A 84 -23.29 -2.15 0.89
C MET A 84 -23.63 -1.16 2.01
N LYS A 85 -24.34 -0.07 1.70
CA LYS A 85 -24.83 0.87 2.73
C LYS A 85 -25.83 0.20 3.65
N GLN A 86 -26.81 -0.52 3.09
CA GLN A 86 -27.81 -1.25 3.88
C GLN A 86 -27.19 -2.32 4.77
N GLU A 87 -26.18 -3.04 4.28
CA GLU A 87 -25.42 -4.01 5.08
C GLU A 87 -24.69 -3.38 6.26
N GLY A 88 -24.26 -2.12 6.14
CA GLY A 88 -23.60 -1.39 7.21
C GLY A 88 -24.50 -1.09 8.42
N PHE A 89 -25.83 -1.05 8.21
CA PHE A 89 -26.82 -0.89 9.28
C PHE A 89 -27.16 -2.20 9.97
N LYS A 90 -26.86 -3.35 9.34
CA LYS A 90 -27.14 -4.65 9.96
C LYS A 90 -26.25 -4.83 11.19
N PRO A 91 -26.80 -5.33 12.31
CA PRO A 91 -26.01 -5.68 13.48
C PRO A 91 -25.03 -6.80 13.14
N PHE A 92 -24.01 -6.94 13.97
CA PHE A 92 -23.03 -8.01 13.84
C PHE A 92 -22.60 -8.52 15.22
N GLU A 93 -22.13 -9.75 15.24
CA GLU A 93 -21.57 -10.40 16.43
C GLU A 93 -20.06 -10.55 16.30
N VAL A 94 -19.37 -10.58 17.43
CA VAL A 94 -17.92 -10.80 17.46
C VAL A 94 -17.63 -12.28 17.24
N LEU A 95 -16.82 -12.56 16.23
CA LEU A 95 -16.38 -13.88 15.81
C LEU A 95 -15.43 -14.51 16.84
N SER A 96 -15.56 -15.82 17.00
CA SER A 96 -14.64 -16.64 17.79
C SER A 96 -13.26 -16.76 17.12
N PRO A 97 -12.17 -17.00 17.88
CA PRO A 97 -10.84 -17.23 17.31
C PRO A 97 -10.80 -18.34 16.24
N LYS A 98 -11.59 -19.41 16.41
CA LYS A 98 -11.70 -20.51 15.44
C LYS A 98 -12.25 -20.06 14.08
N GLN A 99 -13.17 -19.09 14.06
CA GLN A 99 -13.70 -18.53 12.81
C GLN A 99 -12.70 -17.59 12.12
N ARG A 100 -11.66 -17.15 12.84
CA ARG A 100 -10.55 -16.32 12.33
C ARG A 100 -9.36 -17.15 11.84
N GLU A 101 -9.51 -18.46 11.78
CA GLU A 101 -8.53 -19.34 11.14
C GLU A 101 -8.64 -19.21 9.61
N VAL A 102 -7.51 -18.91 8.97
CA VAL A 102 -7.44 -18.65 7.53
C VAL A 102 -6.37 -19.50 6.88
N ASP A 103 -6.76 -20.15 5.79
CA ASP A 103 -5.91 -21.01 4.97
C ASP A 103 -5.68 -20.41 3.57
N ASP A 104 -4.89 -21.10 2.76
CA ASP A 104 -4.56 -20.78 1.36
C ASP A 104 -5.77 -20.83 0.39
N ARG A 105 -6.95 -21.24 0.88
CA ARG A 105 -8.22 -21.36 0.14
C ARG A 105 -8.60 -20.16 -0.73
N TYR A 106 -8.12 -18.96 -0.41
CA TYR A 106 -8.43 -17.75 -1.17
C TYR A 106 -7.72 -17.69 -2.52
N PHE A 107 -6.63 -18.44 -2.70
CA PHE A 107 -5.85 -18.48 -3.95
C PHE A 107 -6.16 -19.69 -4.83
N VAL A 108 -7.02 -20.60 -4.39
CA VAL A 108 -7.37 -21.81 -5.16
C VAL A 108 -8.06 -21.40 -6.47
N GLY A 109 -7.47 -21.80 -7.60
CA GLY A 109 -7.98 -21.49 -8.95
C GLY A 109 -7.61 -20.09 -9.45
N CYS A 110 -6.88 -19.30 -8.66
CA CYS A 110 -6.39 -17.96 -9.00
C CYS A 110 -4.86 -17.96 -9.09
N ASP A 111 -4.34 -18.33 -10.26
CA ASP A 111 -2.91 -18.18 -10.54
C ASP A 111 -2.57 -16.72 -10.83
N PHE A 112 -1.27 -16.40 -10.92
CA PHE A 112 -0.77 -15.09 -11.32
C PHE A 112 -0.17 -15.15 -12.73
N PRO A 113 -0.07 -14.03 -13.47
CA PRO A 113 0.42 -14.05 -14.84
C PRO A 113 1.93 -14.30 -14.85
N VAL A 114 2.33 -15.39 -15.51
CA VAL A 114 3.73 -15.78 -15.70
C VAL A 114 4.21 -15.23 -17.03
N ARG A 115 5.44 -14.71 -17.07
CA ARG A 115 5.98 -14.14 -18.30
C ARG A 115 6.07 -15.22 -19.41
N PRO A 116 5.52 -14.98 -20.60
CA PRO A 116 5.67 -15.92 -21.71
C PRO A 116 7.15 -16.02 -22.15
N PRO A 117 7.60 -17.18 -22.66
CA PRO A 117 8.97 -17.34 -23.13
C PRO A 117 9.23 -16.39 -24.29
N TRP A 118 10.36 -15.71 -24.25
CA TRP A 118 10.77 -14.75 -25.26
C TRP A 118 12.23 -14.95 -25.65
N LYS A 119 12.62 -14.44 -26.83
CA LYS A 119 13.96 -14.61 -27.40
C LYS A 119 14.67 -13.27 -27.53
N LEU A 120 15.98 -13.29 -27.33
CA LEU A 120 16.85 -12.12 -27.46
C LEU A 120 16.70 -11.38 -28.81
N ALA A 121 16.50 -12.15 -29.90
CA ALA A 121 16.40 -11.60 -31.25
C ALA A 121 15.07 -10.90 -31.57
N SER A 122 14.07 -10.95 -30.69
CA SER A 122 12.77 -10.31 -30.96
C SER A 122 12.85 -8.79 -30.81
N SER A 123 12.15 -8.05 -31.67
CA SER A 123 12.07 -6.59 -31.51
C SER A 123 11.27 -6.21 -30.27
N LYS A 124 11.56 -5.03 -29.71
CA LYS A 124 10.86 -4.48 -28.55
C LYS A 124 9.34 -4.39 -28.79
N GLU A 125 8.92 -3.98 -29.98
CA GLU A 125 7.50 -3.88 -30.34
C GLU A 125 6.84 -5.25 -30.45
N GLN A 126 7.56 -6.27 -30.92
CA GLN A 126 7.04 -7.63 -31.02
C GLN A 126 6.87 -8.26 -29.63
N LEU A 127 7.85 -8.06 -28.75
CA LEU A 127 7.77 -8.48 -27.36
C LEU A 127 6.60 -7.80 -26.65
N ASP A 128 6.47 -6.49 -26.82
CA ASP A 128 5.37 -5.71 -26.23
C ASP A 128 4.00 -6.20 -26.69
N ARG A 129 3.81 -6.46 -27.98
CA ARG A 129 2.56 -7.04 -28.50
C ARG A 129 2.27 -8.43 -27.94
N THR A 130 3.30 -9.26 -27.80
CA THR A 130 3.15 -10.64 -27.31
C THR A 130 2.75 -10.66 -25.85
N GLU A 131 3.43 -9.88 -25.01
CA GLU A 131 3.12 -9.75 -23.58
C GLU A 131 1.73 -9.12 -23.35
N ASN A 132 1.36 -8.09 -24.12
CA ASN A 132 0.02 -7.49 -24.05
C ASN A 132 -1.09 -8.47 -24.43
N ARG A 133 -0.88 -9.26 -25.50
CA ARG A 133 -1.86 -10.27 -25.92
C ARG A 133 -2.03 -11.34 -24.85
N TYR A 134 -0.93 -11.89 -24.34
CA TYR A 134 -0.93 -12.89 -23.28
C TYR A 134 -1.67 -12.38 -22.04
N PHE A 135 -1.34 -11.17 -21.58
CA PHE A 135 -1.95 -10.61 -20.38
C PHE A 135 -3.45 -10.36 -20.56
N LYS A 136 -3.89 -9.93 -21.75
CA LYS A 136 -5.31 -9.77 -22.06
C LYS A 136 -6.05 -11.11 -22.05
N GLU A 137 -5.50 -12.13 -22.70
CA GLU A 137 -6.07 -13.49 -22.71
C GLU A 137 -6.19 -14.04 -21.28
N TYR A 138 -5.16 -13.84 -20.46
CA TYR A 138 -5.14 -14.20 -19.05
C TYR A 138 -6.24 -13.52 -18.23
N VAL A 139 -6.43 -12.19 -18.37
CA VAL A 139 -7.50 -11.47 -17.67
C VAL A 139 -8.88 -11.94 -18.13
N ASP A 140 -9.06 -12.17 -19.43
CA ASP A 140 -10.31 -12.68 -19.99
C ASP A 140 -10.64 -14.09 -19.46
N GLU A 141 -9.65 -14.96 -19.27
CA GLU A 141 -9.82 -16.28 -18.67
C GLU A 141 -10.23 -16.22 -17.20
N LEU A 142 -9.60 -15.34 -16.40
CA LEU A 142 -9.99 -15.14 -15.00
C LEU A 142 -11.43 -14.65 -14.87
N GLN A 143 -11.85 -13.70 -15.72
CA GLN A 143 -13.22 -13.19 -15.74
C GLN A 143 -14.22 -14.25 -16.20
N LYS A 144 -13.85 -15.11 -17.16
CA LYS A 144 -14.70 -16.24 -17.59
C LYS A 144 -14.90 -17.24 -16.46
N LYS A 145 -13.83 -17.59 -15.71
CA LYS A 145 -13.92 -18.48 -14.53
C LYS A 145 -14.86 -17.92 -13.46
N GLN A 146 -14.83 -16.60 -13.26
CA GLN A 146 -15.77 -15.93 -12.36
C GLN A 146 -17.23 -16.04 -12.84
N ARG A 147 -17.51 -15.78 -14.13
CA ARG A 147 -18.87 -15.86 -14.69
C ARG A 147 -19.43 -17.27 -14.75
N ALA A 148 -18.57 -18.27 -14.87
CA ALA A 148 -18.95 -19.69 -14.87
C ALA A 148 -19.43 -20.17 -13.49
N GLY A 149 -19.31 -19.35 -12.43
CA GLY A 149 -19.77 -19.69 -11.08
C GLY A 149 -18.84 -20.63 -10.30
N ASP A 150 -17.71 -21.02 -10.87
CA ASP A 150 -16.73 -21.91 -10.23
C ASP A 150 -15.89 -21.20 -9.15
N SER A 151 -15.75 -19.87 -9.22
CA SER A 151 -14.96 -19.08 -8.27
C SER A 151 -15.82 -18.09 -7.48
N LYS A 152 -15.56 -18.02 -6.17
CA LYS A 152 -15.97 -16.92 -5.28
C LYS A 152 -15.53 -15.57 -5.88
N GLU A 153 -16.25 -14.50 -5.55
CA GLU A 153 -16.02 -13.12 -6.01
C GLU A 153 -14.52 -12.79 -6.20
N LEU A 154 -14.14 -12.42 -7.42
CA LEU A 154 -12.74 -12.13 -7.76
C LEU A 154 -12.30 -10.86 -7.05
N SER A 155 -11.21 -10.96 -6.31
CA SER A 155 -10.62 -9.86 -5.57
C SER A 155 -10.09 -8.78 -6.51
N LEU A 156 -9.95 -7.55 -6.02
CA LEU A 156 -9.22 -6.52 -6.76
C LEU A 156 -7.76 -6.95 -6.92
N PHE A 157 -7.28 -7.03 -8.15
CA PHE A 157 -5.89 -7.36 -8.47
C PHE A 157 -5.32 -6.34 -9.46
N GLU A 158 -4.01 -6.36 -9.63
CA GLU A 158 -3.35 -5.42 -10.54
C GLU A 158 -3.70 -5.69 -12.01
N LEU A 159 -4.35 -4.74 -12.66
CA LEU A 159 -4.70 -4.78 -14.09
C LEU A 159 -3.61 -4.15 -14.98
N ASN A 160 -2.61 -3.53 -14.38
CA ASN A 160 -1.54 -2.88 -15.12
C ASN A 160 -0.40 -3.84 -15.45
N LEU A 161 -0.24 -4.18 -16.74
CA LEU A 161 0.85 -5.04 -17.23
C LEU A 161 2.25 -4.50 -16.88
N GLU A 162 2.43 -3.19 -16.79
CA GLU A 162 3.73 -2.58 -16.49
C GLU A 162 4.19 -2.86 -15.07
N THR A 163 3.26 -3.01 -14.13
CA THR A 163 3.57 -3.45 -12.76
C THR A 163 4.01 -4.92 -12.78
N TRP A 164 3.31 -5.78 -13.53
CA TRP A 164 3.68 -7.20 -13.70
C TRP A 164 5.04 -7.38 -14.38
N ARG A 165 5.37 -6.55 -15.38
CA ARG A 165 6.70 -6.51 -16.01
C ARG A 165 7.81 -6.22 -15.01
N GLN A 166 7.56 -5.37 -14.02
CA GLN A 166 8.53 -5.09 -12.97
C GLN A 166 8.73 -6.30 -12.06
N LEU A 167 7.65 -7.01 -11.69
CA LEU A 167 7.75 -8.27 -10.96
C LEU A 167 8.58 -9.30 -11.75
N TRP A 168 8.28 -9.49 -13.04
CA TRP A 168 9.01 -10.44 -13.87
C TRP A 168 10.50 -10.11 -13.94
N ARG A 169 10.87 -8.83 -14.07
CA ARG A 169 12.27 -8.40 -14.03
C ARG A 169 12.93 -8.72 -12.69
N VAL A 170 12.27 -8.48 -11.57
CA VAL A 170 12.81 -8.81 -10.24
C VAL A 170 13.04 -10.31 -10.13
N LEU A 171 12.06 -11.11 -10.55
CA LEU A 171 12.16 -12.57 -10.56
C LEU A 171 13.28 -13.06 -11.48
N GLU A 172 13.53 -12.39 -12.60
CA GLU A 172 14.59 -12.74 -13.56
C GLU A 172 15.98 -12.33 -13.06
N PHE A 173 16.16 -11.11 -12.55
CA PHE A 173 17.46 -10.54 -12.19
C PHE A 173 17.99 -10.95 -10.81
N SER A 174 17.12 -11.39 -9.90
CA SER A 174 17.53 -11.64 -8.51
C SER A 174 18.11 -13.04 -8.34
N ASP A 175 19.22 -13.15 -7.62
CA ASP A 175 19.80 -14.42 -7.19
C ASP A 175 19.01 -15.01 -6.01
N ILE A 176 18.62 -14.13 -5.08
CA ILE A 176 17.82 -14.45 -3.88
C ILE A 176 16.60 -13.54 -3.85
N LEU A 177 15.43 -14.10 -3.55
CA LEU A 177 14.19 -13.35 -3.40
C LEU A 177 13.78 -13.23 -1.93
N LEU A 178 13.51 -12.03 -1.46
CA LEU A 178 12.84 -11.75 -0.19
C LEU A 178 11.36 -11.54 -0.45
N ILE A 179 10.52 -12.40 0.11
CA ILE A 179 9.05 -12.29 0.04
C ILE A 179 8.57 -11.71 1.35
N ILE A 180 8.21 -10.42 1.36
CA ILE A 180 7.77 -9.70 2.55
C ILE A 180 6.27 -9.91 2.74
N VAL A 181 5.90 -10.39 3.93
CA VAL A 181 4.53 -10.73 4.31
C VAL A 181 4.21 -10.07 5.65
N ASP A 182 3.04 -9.43 5.75
CA ASP A 182 2.52 -8.92 7.04
C ASP A 182 2.00 -10.10 7.86
N VAL A 183 2.60 -10.37 9.02
CA VAL A 183 2.31 -11.58 9.81
C VAL A 183 0.85 -11.66 10.28
N ARG A 184 0.16 -10.52 10.38
CA ARG A 184 -1.27 -10.46 10.72
C ARG A 184 -2.16 -11.21 9.72
N TYR A 185 -1.70 -11.29 8.47
CA TYR A 185 -2.47 -11.71 7.31
C TYR A 185 -1.70 -12.74 6.47
N ALA A 186 -0.84 -13.55 7.09
CA ALA A 186 0.24 -14.26 6.39
C ALA A 186 -0.22 -15.07 5.16
N THR A 187 -1.26 -15.90 5.30
CA THR A 187 -1.82 -16.69 4.19
C THR A 187 -2.55 -15.86 3.14
N LEU A 188 -3.11 -14.69 3.49
CA LEU A 188 -3.83 -13.81 2.55
C LEU A 188 -2.88 -12.97 1.68
N MET A 189 -1.62 -12.81 2.10
CA MET A 189 -0.60 -12.03 1.40
C MET A 189 0.48 -12.91 0.75
N PHE A 190 0.30 -14.24 0.78
CA PHE A 190 1.24 -15.19 0.21
C PHE A 190 0.54 -16.16 -0.74
N PRO A 191 0.60 -15.91 -2.06
CA PRO A 191 0.02 -16.81 -3.05
C PRO A 191 0.82 -18.12 -3.15
N PRO A 192 0.21 -19.31 -3.03
CA PRO A 192 0.91 -20.59 -3.19
C PRO A 192 1.53 -20.76 -4.58
N SER A 193 0.89 -20.24 -5.62
CA SER A 193 1.40 -20.26 -6.99
C SER A 193 2.74 -19.55 -7.14
N LEU A 194 3.00 -18.52 -6.32
CA LEU A 194 4.28 -17.81 -6.29
C LEU A 194 5.41 -18.72 -5.78
N TYR A 195 5.14 -19.52 -4.75
CA TYR A 195 6.09 -20.51 -4.24
C TYR A 195 6.43 -21.54 -5.31
N ASP A 196 5.41 -22.14 -5.94
CA ASP A 196 5.61 -23.17 -6.96
C ASP A 196 6.40 -22.62 -8.15
N TYR A 197 6.12 -21.39 -8.57
CA TYR A 197 6.85 -20.76 -9.66
C TYR A 197 8.32 -20.49 -9.30
N ILE A 198 8.62 -19.96 -8.11
CA ILE A 198 9.99 -19.62 -7.72
C ILE A 198 10.83 -20.88 -7.49
N ILE A 199 10.29 -21.86 -6.76
CA ILE A 199 11.05 -23.04 -6.32
C ILE A 199 11.06 -24.12 -7.40
N ASN A 200 9.91 -24.46 -7.99
CA ASN A 200 9.83 -25.59 -8.93
C ASN A 200 10.21 -25.16 -10.36
N THR A 201 9.74 -23.99 -10.80
CA THR A 201 9.95 -23.52 -12.18
C THR A 201 11.28 -22.77 -12.34
N LEU A 202 11.52 -21.73 -11.54
CA LEU A 202 12.73 -20.91 -11.63
C LEU A 202 13.94 -21.53 -10.91
N LYS A 203 13.70 -22.44 -9.95
CA LYS A 203 14.75 -23.07 -9.11
C LYS A 203 15.65 -22.04 -8.41
N LYS A 204 15.05 -20.93 -7.95
CA LYS A 204 15.73 -19.85 -7.25
C LYS A 204 15.59 -19.99 -5.74
N HIS A 205 16.50 -19.35 -5.00
CA HIS A 205 16.41 -19.27 -3.56
C HIS A 205 15.48 -18.14 -3.14
N ALA A 206 14.64 -18.37 -2.14
CA ALA A 206 13.75 -17.37 -1.61
C ALA A 206 13.63 -17.47 -0.08
N ILE A 207 13.41 -16.34 0.57
CA ILE A 207 13.28 -16.20 2.02
C ILE A 207 11.98 -15.45 2.28
N VAL A 208 11.12 -15.99 3.15
CA VAL A 208 9.91 -15.30 3.59
C VAL A 208 10.27 -14.44 4.80
N VAL A 209 10.00 -13.14 4.70
CA VAL A 209 10.20 -12.19 5.79
C VAL A 209 8.84 -11.85 6.39
N PHE A 210 8.56 -12.39 7.57
CA PHE A 210 7.40 -11.98 8.37
C PHE A 210 7.69 -10.63 8.99
N ASN A 211 7.05 -9.60 8.45
CA ASN A 211 7.13 -8.24 8.96
C ASN A 211 5.98 -7.94 9.94
N LYS A 212 6.18 -6.90 10.75
CA LYS A 212 5.24 -6.39 11.77
C LYS A 212 4.94 -7.40 12.88
N VAL A 213 5.94 -8.20 13.23
CA VAL A 213 5.85 -9.21 14.31
C VAL A 213 5.69 -8.59 15.71
N ASP A 214 5.90 -7.28 15.82
CA ASP A 214 5.65 -6.47 17.01
C ASP A 214 4.15 -6.23 17.27
N LEU A 215 3.28 -6.37 16.26
CA LEU A 215 1.84 -6.12 16.41
C LEU A 215 1.05 -7.36 16.86
N VAL A 216 1.58 -8.57 16.66
CA VAL A 216 0.86 -9.84 16.83
C VAL A 216 1.44 -10.61 18.00
N GLU A 217 0.62 -11.30 18.77
CA GLU A 217 1.09 -12.12 19.91
C GLU A 217 2.18 -13.16 19.56
N PRO A 218 3.16 -13.46 20.44
CA PRO A 218 4.35 -14.25 20.06
C PRO A 218 4.00 -15.68 19.64
N HIS A 219 3.03 -16.30 20.34
CA HIS A 219 2.60 -17.67 20.07
C HIS A 219 1.88 -17.79 18.72
N VAL A 220 1.22 -16.73 18.25
CA VAL A 220 0.61 -16.66 16.92
C VAL A 220 1.69 -16.56 15.83
N VAL A 221 2.73 -15.76 16.05
CA VAL A 221 3.88 -15.66 15.14
C VAL A 221 4.57 -17.03 15.00
N VAL A 222 4.76 -17.75 16.10
CA VAL A 222 5.34 -19.11 16.09
C VAL A 222 4.43 -20.08 15.33
N ALA A 223 3.12 -20.04 15.55
CA ALA A 223 2.17 -20.89 14.85
C ALA A 223 2.19 -20.64 13.33
N TRP A 224 2.21 -19.38 12.90
CA TRP A 224 2.36 -19.02 11.48
C TRP A 224 3.67 -19.53 10.90
N ARG A 225 4.77 -19.39 11.65
CA ARG A 225 6.08 -19.87 11.23
C ARG A 225 6.09 -21.37 11.01
N GLN A 226 5.47 -22.12 11.92
CA GLN A 226 5.38 -23.58 11.80
C GLN A 226 4.50 -24.00 10.62
N TYR A 227 3.35 -23.35 10.44
CA TYR A 227 2.48 -23.58 9.28
C TYR A 227 3.22 -23.37 7.95
N PHE A 228 4.00 -22.28 7.81
CA PHE A 228 4.79 -22.03 6.60
C PHE A 228 5.92 -23.05 6.42
N ARG A 229 6.58 -23.50 7.49
CA ARG A 229 7.61 -24.55 7.42
C ARG A 229 7.04 -25.90 6.97
N GLU A 230 5.84 -26.25 7.42
CA GLU A 230 5.16 -27.49 7.04
C GLU A 230 4.63 -27.42 5.59
N ARG A 231 4.04 -26.31 5.21
CA ARG A 231 3.44 -26.13 3.88
C ARG A 231 4.46 -25.82 2.79
N TYR A 232 5.53 -25.12 3.12
CA TYR A 232 6.56 -24.62 2.20
C TYR A 232 7.98 -24.93 2.72
N PRO A 233 8.40 -26.21 2.70
CA PRO A 233 9.63 -26.67 3.37
C PRO A 233 10.94 -26.06 2.83
N HIS A 234 10.93 -25.52 1.60
CA HIS A 234 12.10 -24.88 0.99
C HIS A 234 12.21 -23.37 1.24
N LEU A 235 11.26 -22.79 1.97
CA LEU A 235 11.26 -21.36 2.32
C LEU A 235 11.63 -21.14 3.79
N PRO A 236 12.85 -20.68 4.09
CA PRO A 236 13.16 -20.17 5.42
C PRO A 236 12.28 -18.96 5.74
N VAL A 237 11.75 -18.95 6.96
CA VAL A 237 10.93 -17.85 7.50
C VAL A 237 11.76 -17.07 8.51
N VAL A 238 11.97 -15.78 8.25
CA VAL A 238 12.70 -14.84 9.11
C VAL A 238 11.71 -13.83 9.71
N LEU A 239 11.86 -13.55 11.00
CA LEU A 239 11.07 -12.55 11.70
C LEU A 239 11.70 -11.16 11.58
N PHE A 240 10.88 -10.15 11.35
CA PHE A 240 11.32 -8.77 11.20
C PHE A 240 10.26 -7.80 11.73
N ALA A 241 10.71 -6.71 12.35
CA ALA A 241 9.87 -5.58 12.72
C ALA A 241 10.60 -4.30 12.33
N SER A 242 10.01 -3.54 11.41
CA SER A 242 10.52 -2.22 11.06
C SER A 242 10.06 -1.19 12.09
N PHE A 243 10.99 -0.43 12.66
CA PHE A 243 10.68 0.72 13.51
C PHE A 243 11.03 2.01 12.79
N LEU A 244 10.09 2.97 12.76
CA LEU A 244 10.39 4.35 12.43
C LEU A 244 10.77 5.05 13.73
N PRO A 245 11.95 5.68 13.84
CA PRO A 245 12.22 6.62 14.91
C PRO A 245 11.22 7.77 14.75
N ARG A 246 10.31 7.94 15.72
CA ARG A 246 9.52 9.17 15.79
C ARG A 246 10.50 10.30 16.07
N SER A 247 10.68 11.19 15.11
CA SER A 247 11.42 12.43 15.31
C SER A 247 10.48 13.52 15.84
N ARG A 248 10.94 14.13 16.94
CA ARG A 248 10.56 15.40 17.60
C ARG A 248 9.35 15.46 18.53
N LYS A 249 9.70 15.91 19.75
CA LYS A 249 8.91 16.35 20.92
C LYS A 249 8.01 15.31 21.59
N GLY A 250 8.59 14.57 22.55
CA GLY A 250 7.83 14.12 23.72
C GLY A 250 7.97 12.65 24.15
N SER A 251 8.38 11.72 23.27
CA SER A 251 8.63 10.34 23.70
C SER A 251 9.64 9.69 22.76
N GLN A 252 10.92 9.71 23.16
CA GLN A 252 11.94 8.90 22.52
C GLN A 252 11.64 7.44 22.85
N ARG A 253 11.03 6.70 21.93
CA ARG A 253 11.08 5.23 22.03
C ARG A 253 12.54 4.81 21.83
N GLY A 254 13.09 4.10 22.82
CA GLY A 254 14.53 4.02 23.07
C GLY A 254 15.38 3.15 22.12
N PRO A 255 16.70 3.07 22.41
CA PRO A 255 17.74 2.34 21.63
C PRO A 255 17.40 0.88 21.33
N GLN A 256 16.58 0.24 22.17
CA GLN A 256 16.20 -1.16 22.03
C GLN A 256 15.38 -1.45 20.77
N ALA A 257 14.59 -0.50 20.26
CA ALA A 257 13.79 -0.70 19.06
C ALA A 257 14.66 -0.85 17.80
N HIS A 258 15.72 -0.04 17.71
CA HIS A 258 16.73 -0.14 16.64
C HIS A 258 17.41 -1.51 16.65
N ARG A 259 17.83 -1.97 17.83
CA ARG A 259 18.46 -3.28 18.02
C ARG A 259 17.60 -4.45 17.53
N ARG A 260 16.28 -4.39 17.71
CA ARG A 260 15.33 -5.42 17.23
C ARG A 260 15.23 -5.46 15.70
N SER A 261 15.15 -4.30 15.07
CA SER A 261 15.17 -4.21 13.60
C SER A 261 16.48 -4.80 13.07
N MET A 262 17.61 -4.50 13.71
CA MET A 262 18.92 -5.03 13.33
C MET A 262 19.06 -6.55 13.55
N GLU A 263 18.42 -7.13 14.58
CA GLU A 263 18.38 -8.60 14.75
C GLU A 263 17.69 -9.28 13.55
N GLY A 264 16.58 -8.71 13.06
CA GLY A 264 15.93 -9.20 11.85
C GLY A 264 16.81 -9.05 10.59
N VAL A 265 17.52 -7.93 10.45
CA VAL A 265 18.50 -7.71 9.35
C VAL A 265 19.62 -8.75 9.40
N TYR A 266 20.15 -9.04 10.60
CA TYR A 266 21.19 -10.05 10.79
C TYR A 266 20.72 -11.46 10.44
N ASN A 267 19.47 -11.81 10.79
CA ASN A 267 18.87 -13.10 10.42
C ASN A 267 18.71 -13.25 8.89
N ILE A 268 18.33 -12.17 8.18
CA ILE A 268 18.28 -12.17 6.71
C ILE A 268 19.68 -12.38 6.14
N TYR A 269 20.68 -11.65 6.63
CA TYR A 269 22.08 -11.81 6.23
C TYR A 269 22.56 -13.26 6.38
N LYS A 270 22.27 -13.89 7.52
CA LYS A 270 22.67 -15.27 7.81
C LYS A 270 22.08 -16.26 6.80
N GLU A 271 20.80 -16.12 6.46
CA GLU A 271 20.17 -16.98 5.45
C GLU A 271 20.72 -16.69 4.05
N CYS A 272 21.02 -15.43 3.69
CA CYS A 272 21.71 -15.11 2.44
C CYS A 272 23.12 -15.74 2.39
N GLN A 273 23.88 -15.69 3.48
CA GLN A 273 25.21 -16.29 3.58
C GLN A 273 25.18 -17.81 3.37
N ARG A 274 24.15 -18.48 3.90
CA ARG A 274 23.95 -19.94 3.70
C ARG A 274 23.72 -20.30 2.23
N TYR A 275 23.05 -19.44 1.46
CA TYR A 275 22.80 -19.68 0.04
C TYR A 275 24.00 -19.33 -0.85
N VAL A 276 24.77 -18.31 -0.49
CA VAL A 276 25.94 -17.87 -1.27
C VAL A 276 27.13 -18.82 -1.13
N GLN A 277 27.25 -19.56 -0.02
CA GLN A 277 28.29 -20.58 0.22
C GLN A 277 29.73 -20.11 -0.06
N GLY A 278 29.99 -18.80 0.03
CA GLY A 278 31.31 -18.19 -0.21
C GLY A 278 31.60 -17.84 -1.67
N GLU A 279 30.66 -17.97 -2.60
CA GLU A 279 30.83 -17.53 -4.01
C GLU A 279 30.99 -16.01 -4.14
N VAL A 280 30.42 -15.24 -3.21
CA VAL A 280 30.55 -13.78 -3.10
C VAL A 280 31.02 -13.42 -1.69
N ASP A 281 31.94 -12.46 -1.60
CA ASP A 281 32.40 -11.94 -0.31
C ASP A 281 31.34 -11.05 0.32
N LEU A 282 30.81 -11.49 1.47
CA LEU A 282 29.80 -10.77 2.25
C LEU A 282 30.37 -10.16 3.55
N THR A 283 31.69 -10.16 3.73
CA THR A 283 32.35 -9.67 4.96
C THR A 283 32.09 -8.18 5.20
N GLU A 284 32.15 -7.34 4.16
CA GLU A 284 31.82 -5.91 4.26
C GLU A 284 30.37 -5.69 4.74
N TRP A 285 29.43 -6.52 4.28
CA TRP A 285 28.04 -6.42 4.71
C TRP A 285 27.88 -6.86 6.17
N GLU A 286 28.58 -7.91 6.60
CA GLU A 286 28.61 -8.34 8.01
C GLU A 286 29.17 -7.26 8.93
N GLN A 287 30.30 -6.66 8.55
CA GLN A 287 30.96 -5.59 9.31
C GLN A 287 30.01 -4.41 9.48
N LYS A 288 29.37 -3.97 8.39
CA LYS A 288 28.38 -2.91 8.42
C LYS A 288 27.21 -3.23 9.37
N ILE A 289 26.64 -4.44 9.32
CA ILE A 289 25.55 -4.83 10.23
C ILE A 289 26.03 -4.78 11.68
N ARG A 290 27.26 -5.24 11.96
CA ARG A 290 27.84 -5.25 13.30
C ARG A 290 28.11 -3.83 13.82
N GLU A 291 28.49 -2.90 12.94
CA GLU A 291 28.62 -1.48 13.26
C GLU A 291 27.25 -0.85 13.55
N ASP A 292 26.27 -1.08 12.68
CA ASP A 292 24.89 -0.62 12.83
C ASP A 292 24.21 -1.16 14.10
N MET A 293 24.63 -2.35 14.59
CA MET A 293 24.18 -2.91 15.87
C MET A 293 24.85 -2.28 17.10
N ARG A 294 26.02 -1.64 16.94
CA ARG A 294 26.75 -0.96 18.02
C ARG A 294 26.35 0.51 18.11
N SER A 295 25.98 1.14 17.00
CA SER A 295 25.44 2.49 17.00
C SER A 295 23.99 2.47 17.52
N ASP A 296 23.82 2.81 18.79
CA ASP A 296 22.49 3.06 19.38
C ASP A 296 21.82 4.35 18.84
N GLN A 297 22.56 5.12 18.03
CA GLN A 297 22.08 6.32 17.35
C GLN A 297 21.98 6.05 15.85
N LEU A 298 20.74 5.97 15.37
CA LEU A 298 20.44 6.39 14.01
C LEU A 298 20.76 7.88 13.95
N ASP A 299 21.87 8.24 13.32
CA ASP A 299 22.12 9.62 12.89
C ASP A 299 21.04 10.00 11.86
N ILE A 300 19.86 10.34 12.37
CA ILE A 300 18.88 11.20 11.71
C ILE A 300 19.16 12.62 12.21
N LEU A 301 20.44 12.99 12.28
CA LEU A 301 20.79 14.38 12.09
C LEU A 301 20.41 14.69 10.65
N ASP A 302 19.59 15.72 10.55
CA ASP A 302 19.14 16.40 9.34
C ASP A 302 20.36 17.05 8.66
N ASP A 303 21.34 16.23 8.29
CA ASP A 303 22.61 16.68 7.73
C ASP A 303 22.43 16.92 6.23
N LEU A 304 21.67 17.98 5.97
CA LEU A 304 21.71 18.78 4.76
C LEU A 304 23.10 19.44 4.55
N THR A 305 24.13 19.12 5.35
CA THR A 305 25.41 19.83 5.33
C THR A 305 26.69 18.98 5.34
N THR A 306 26.64 17.65 5.32
CA THR A 306 27.88 16.86 5.10
C THR A 306 27.63 15.60 4.27
N ALA A 307 27.15 15.81 3.05
CA ALA A 307 27.38 14.85 1.98
C ALA A 307 28.89 14.79 1.69
N VAL A 308 29.61 13.93 2.42
CA VAL A 308 30.86 13.38 1.90
C VAL A 308 30.49 12.70 0.59
N GLU A 309 31.15 13.12 -0.48
CA GLU A 309 31.00 12.75 -1.89
C GLU A 309 31.18 11.24 -2.13
N GLY A 310 30.27 10.42 -1.59
CA GLY A 310 30.02 9.07 -2.06
C GLY A 310 28.80 9.13 -2.96
N GLU A 311 29.02 9.29 -4.28
CA GLU A 311 27.97 9.25 -5.29
C GLU A 311 27.02 8.05 -5.04
N LEU A 312 25.84 8.31 -4.48
CA LEU A 312 24.72 7.38 -4.50
C LEU A 312 24.28 7.27 -5.95
N LYS A 313 24.84 6.31 -6.69
CA LYS A 313 24.36 5.92 -8.02
C LYS A 313 22.99 5.26 -7.88
N ILE A 314 21.94 6.06 -7.69
CA ILE A 314 20.55 5.67 -7.94
C ILE A 314 20.40 5.63 -9.45
N SER A 315 20.89 4.57 -10.09
CA SER A 315 20.77 4.41 -11.53
C SER A 315 19.31 4.12 -11.87
N SER A 316 18.58 5.14 -12.30
CA SER A 316 17.26 4.99 -12.94
C SER A 316 17.38 4.39 -14.35
N SER A 317 18.60 4.31 -14.89
CA SER A 317 18.93 3.57 -16.11
C SER A 317 18.86 2.07 -15.82
N ILE A 318 17.66 1.51 -16.01
CA ILE A 318 17.43 0.07 -16.00
C ILE A 318 18.22 -0.50 -17.17
N ASP A 319 19.20 -1.35 -16.88
CA ASP A 319 19.82 -2.18 -17.91
C ASP A 319 18.71 -3.11 -18.46
N THR A 320 18.31 -2.83 -19.69
CA THR A 320 17.26 -3.57 -20.40
C THR A 320 17.87 -4.71 -21.22
N THR A 321 19.19 -4.94 -21.08
CA THR A 321 19.86 -6.02 -21.79
C THR A 321 19.51 -7.36 -21.16
N PRO A 322 19.25 -8.39 -21.98
CA PRO A 322 18.76 -9.66 -21.49
C PRO A 322 19.97 -10.51 -21.10
N HIS A 323 19.99 -10.99 -19.86
CA HIS A 323 20.91 -12.03 -19.46
C HIS A 323 20.07 -13.28 -19.19
N GLU A 324 20.46 -14.43 -19.77
CA GLU A 324 20.21 -15.69 -19.06
C GLU A 324 20.73 -15.46 -17.65
N HIS A 325 19.95 -15.82 -16.63
CA HIS A 325 20.32 -15.46 -15.26
C HIS A 325 21.66 -16.10 -14.87
N VAL A 326 22.73 -15.34 -15.05
CA VAL A 326 24.07 -15.65 -14.57
C VAL A 326 24.04 -15.33 -13.08
N LYS A 327 24.20 -16.38 -12.26
CA LYS A 327 24.35 -16.20 -10.82
C LYS A 327 25.50 -15.22 -10.56
N TYR A 328 25.26 -14.24 -9.69
CA TYR A 328 26.26 -13.25 -9.29
C TYR A 328 26.88 -12.52 -10.48
N HIS A 329 26.03 -11.96 -11.35
CA HIS A 329 26.49 -11.17 -12.49
C HIS A 329 27.48 -10.08 -12.03
N SER A 330 28.68 -10.08 -12.61
CA SER A 330 29.80 -9.20 -12.23
C SER A 330 30.29 -9.35 -10.77
N GLY A 331 30.10 -10.53 -10.17
CA GLY A 331 30.49 -10.81 -8.78
C GLY A 331 29.58 -10.16 -7.73
N VAL A 332 28.42 -9.64 -8.14
CA VAL A 332 27.49 -8.92 -7.26
C VAL A 332 26.28 -9.79 -6.93
N LEU A 333 26.00 -9.96 -5.64
CA LEU A 333 24.78 -10.59 -5.14
C LEU A 333 23.57 -9.66 -5.35
N THR A 334 22.56 -10.16 -6.06
CA THR A 334 21.30 -9.45 -6.32
C THR A 334 20.16 -10.02 -5.46
N ILE A 335 19.60 -9.20 -4.58
CA ILE A 335 18.49 -9.58 -3.70
C ILE A 335 17.23 -8.83 -4.12
N GLY A 336 16.20 -9.54 -4.57
CA GLY A 336 14.93 -8.97 -4.99
C GLY A 336 13.91 -8.93 -3.86
N CYS A 337 13.26 -7.78 -3.63
CA CYS A 337 12.21 -7.65 -2.63
C CYS A 337 10.83 -7.67 -3.31
N ILE A 338 9.96 -8.61 -2.91
CA ILE A 338 8.60 -8.78 -3.44
C ILE A 338 7.60 -8.76 -2.27
N GLY A 339 6.42 -8.18 -2.48
CA GLY A 339 5.34 -8.25 -1.51
C GLY A 339 4.11 -7.44 -1.91
N PHE A 340 3.05 -7.56 -1.13
CA PHE A 340 1.84 -6.76 -1.29
C PHE A 340 2.10 -5.27 -0.95
N PRO A 341 1.24 -4.34 -1.36
CA PRO A 341 1.30 -2.97 -0.86
C PRO A 341 1.23 -2.92 0.68
N ASN A 342 1.88 -1.92 1.29
CA ASN A 342 1.82 -1.65 2.73
C ASN A 342 2.33 -2.75 3.69
N VAL A 343 2.93 -3.83 3.18
CA VAL A 343 3.58 -4.87 4.02
C VAL A 343 4.86 -4.39 4.69
N GLY A 344 5.40 -3.23 4.28
CA GLY A 344 6.62 -2.63 4.86
C GLY A 344 7.92 -2.99 4.12
N LYS A 345 7.82 -3.36 2.83
CA LYS A 345 8.97 -3.59 1.94
C LYS A 345 9.99 -2.43 1.94
N SER A 346 9.53 -1.20 1.73
CA SER A 346 10.45 -0.04 1.69
C SER A 346 11.00 0.31 3.08
N SER A 347 10.27 0.02 4.15
CA SER A 347 10.79 0.11 5.53
C SER A 347 11.88 -0.94 5.80
N LEU A 348 11.73 -2.17 5.31
CA LEU A 348 12.76 -3.21 5.37
C LEU A 348 14.03 -2.78 4.61
N ILE A 349 13.88 -2.19 3.42
CA ILE A 349 15.02 -1.69 2.64
C ILE A 349 15.79 -0.61 3.41
N ASN A 350 15.07 0.35 4.03
CA ASN A 350 15.70 1.38 4.85
C ASN A 350 16.43 0.77 6.06
N ALA A 351 15.87 -0.26 6.69
CA ALA A 351 16.50 -0.99 7.79
C ALA A 351 17.76 -1.76 7.33
N LEU A 352 17.69 -2.50 6.22
CA LEU A 352 18.86 -3.17 5.62
C LEU A 352 19.96 -2.18 5.25
N LYS A 353 19.59 -0.97 4.81
CA LYS A 353 20.55 0.08 4.49
C LYS A 353 21.08 0.81 5.72
N GLY A 354 20.42 0.73 6.87
CA GLY A 354 20.79 1.46 8.11
C GLY A 354 20.41 2.94 8.10
N ARG A 355 19.76 3.43 7.03
CA ARG A 355 19.33 4.82 6.87
C ARG A 355 18.16 4.94 5.90
N LYS A 356 17.44 6.06 5.95
CA LYS A 356 16.32 6.34 5.04
C LYS A 356 16.83 6.64 3.63
N VAL A 357 16.63 5.72 2.69
CA VAL A 357 16.99 5.88 1.27
C VAL A 357 15.76 5.90 0.37
N VAL A 358 14.72 5.16 0.76
CA VAL A 358 13.44 5.10 0.04
C VAL A 358 12.36 5.80 0.86
N SER A 359 11.53 6.59 0.20
CA SER A 359 10.36 7.19 0.85
C SER A 359 9.33 6.11 1.19
N VAL A 360 8.68 6.26 2.35
CA VAL A 360 7.67 5.33 2.86
C VAL A 360 6.35 6.06 3.00
N SER A 361 5.25 5.40 2.63
CA SER A 361 3.89 5.91 2.80
C SER A 361 2.96 4.78 3.23
N ARG A 362 1.85 5.16 3.87
CA ARG A 362 0.76 4.24 4.24
C ARG A 362 -0.23 4.01 3.10
N THR A 363 -0.13 4.81 2.04
CA THR A 363 -1.02 4.70 0.88
C THR A 363 -0.44 3.68 -0.10
N PRO A 364 -1.25 2.71 -0.59
CA PRO A 364 -0.79 1.76 -1.58
C PRO A 364 -0.43 2.46 -2.90
N GLY A 365 0.54 1.92 -3.63
CA GLY A 365 1.01 2.50 -4.90
C GLY A 365 2.06 3.61 -4.75
N HIS A 366 2.66 3.77 -3.56
CA HIS A 366 3.74 4.74 -3.31
C HIS A 366 5.02 4.41 -4.09
N THR A 367 5.50 3.16 -3.99
CA THR A 367 6.59 2.67 -4.84
C THR A 367 6.04 2.33 -6.22
N LYS A 368 6.36 3.14 -7.24
CA LYS A 368 5.86 2.97 -8.61
C LYS A 368 6.85 2.34 -9.57
N HIS A 369 8.15 2.48 -9.27
CA HIS A 369 9.21 2.09 -10.17
C HIS A 369 10.20 1.15 -9.50
N PHE A 370 10.68 0.21 -10.29
CA PHE A 370 11.79 -0.66 -9.98
C PHE A 370 13.03 0.19 -9.71
N GLN A 371 13.71 -0.11 -8.61
CA GLN A 371 14.90 0.62 -8.19
C GLN A 371 15.96 -0.36 -7.73
N THR A 372 17.22 -0.04 -8.04
CA THR A 372 18.38 -0.80 -7.57
C THR A 372 19.10 0.01 -6.50
N ILE A 373 19.35 -0.60 -5.35
CA ILE A 373 19.96 0.03 -4.18
C ILE A 373 21.14 -0.82 -3.73
N PHE A 374 22.35 -0.28 -3.81
CA PHE A 374 23.54 -0.98 -3.32
C PHE A 374 23.63 -0.90 -1.79
N LEU A 375 23.69 -2.03 -1.11
CA LEU A 375 24.01 -2.10 0.33
C LEU A 375 25.50 -1.91 0.53
N THR A 376 26.28 -2.70 -0.20
CA THR A 376 27.75 -2.66 -0.37
C THR A 376 28.05 -2.77 -1.88
N PRO A 377 29.30 -2.57 -2.34
CA PRO A 377 29.67 -2.75 -3.74
C PRO A 377 29.33 -4.14 -4.31
N LEU A 378 29.36 -5.18 -3.46
CA LEU A 378 29.10 -6.57 -3.85
C LEU A 378 27.66 -7.05 -3.56
N VAL A 379 26.82 -6.24 -2.91
CA VAL A 379 25.44 -6.61 -2.56
C VAL A 379 24.48 -5.51 -2.99
N ARG A 380 23.57 -5.84 -3.91
CA ARG A 380 22.51 -4.94 -4.37
C ARG A 380 21.12 -5.47 -4.05
N LEU A 381 20.23 -4.57 -3.66
CA LEU A 381 18.80 -4.80 -3.50
C LEU A 381 18.04 -4.31 -4.73
N CYS A 382 17.00 -5.03 -5.11
CA CYS A 382 16.03 -4.62 -6.10
C CYS A 382 14.67 -4.40 -5.44
N ASP A 383 14.19 -3.15 -5.42
CA ASP A 383 12.85 -2.80 -4.96
C ASP A 383 11.85 -2.92 -6.11
N CYS A 384 10.70 -3.55 -5.86
CA CYS A 384 9.59 -3.63 -6.82
C CYS A 384 8.38 -2.84 -6.30
N PRO A 385 7.46 -2.39 -7.16
CA PRO A 385 6.16 -1.90 -6.71
C PRO A 385 5.41 -3.01 -5.94
N GLY A 386 4.57 -2.65 -4.97
CA GLY A 386 3.72 -3.63 -4.29
C GLY A 386 2.65 -4.15 -5.25
N LEU A 387 2.52 -5.47 -5.40
CA LEU A 387 1.54 -6.08 -6.29
C LEU A 387 0.41 -6.75 -5.50
N VAL A 388 -0.83 -6.58 -5.97
CA VAL A 388 -1.99 -7.31 -5.45
C VAL A 388 -2.28 -8.45 -6.41
N PHE A 389 -2.11 -9.67 -5.92
CA PHE A 389 -2.30 -10.89 -6.70
C PHE A 389 -3.80 -11.24 -6.82
N PRO A 390 -4.23 -11.90 -7.91
CA PRO A 390 -5.60 -12.41 -8.03
C PRO A 390 -5.90 -13.43 -6.93
N SER A 391 -7.07 -13.29 -6.32
CA SER A 391 -7.56 -14.19 -5.28
C SER A 391 -9.09 -14.11 -5.23
N SER A 392 -9.72 -14.91 -4.38
CA SER A 392 -11.13 -14.78 -4.01
C SER A 392 -11.35 -13.99 -2.71
N THR A 393 -10.35 -13.20 -2.31
CA THR A 393 -10.42 -12.36 -1.11
C THR A 393 -11.43 -11.22 -1.33
N PRO A 394 -12.46 -11.06 -0.47
CA PRO A 394 -13.42 -9.99 -0.61
C PRO A 394 -12.75 -8.61 -0.56
N LYS A 395 -13.22 -7.66 -1.37
CA LYS A 395 -12.70 -6.28 -1.41
C LYS A 395 -12.63 -5.64 -0.02
N SER A 396 -13.67 -5.82 0.79
CA SER A 396 -13.74 -5.28 2.15
C SER A 396 -12.61 -5.80 3.05
N LEU A 397 -12.16 -7.04 2.85
CA LEU A 397 -10.98 -7.58 3.53
C LEU A 397 -9.69 -7.01 2.94
N GLN A 398 -9.57 -6.86 1.61
CA GLN A 398 -8.40 -6.24 0.96
C GLN A 398 -8.13 -4.80 1.41
N VAL A 399 -9.18 -4.05 1.77
CA VAL A 399 -9.06 -2.74 2.42
C VAL A 399 -8.32 -2.86 3.75
N LEU A 400 -8.70 -3.83 4.59
CA LEU A 400 -8.07 -4.08 5.91
C LEU A 400 -6.63 -4.59 5.77
N LEU A 401 -6.34 -5.32 4.68
CA LEU A 401 -4.97 -5.71 4.29
C LEU A 401 -4.11 -4.51 3.87
N GLY A 402 -4.72 -3.37 3.54
CA GLY A 402 -4.02 -2.19 3.03
C GLY A 402 -3.65 -2.27 1.55
N SER A 403 -4.25 -3.21 0.80
CA SER A 403 -4.05 -3.34 -0.65
C SER A 403 -4.81 -2.29 -1.46
N PHE A 404 -5.89 -1.73 -0.89
CA PHE A 404 -6.73 -0.71 -1.51
C PHE A 404 -6.65 0.62 -0.74
N PRO A 405 -6.56 1.78 -1.43
CA PRO A 405 -6.49 3.08 -0.76
C PRO A 405 -7.80 3.44 -0.05
N ILE A 406 -7.75 3.55 1.27
CA ILE A 406 -8.92 3.87 2.12
C ILE A 406 -9.59 5.19 1.71
N SER A 407 -8.82 6.17 1.24
CA SER A 407 -9.33 7.47 0.77
C SER A 407 -10.27 7.39 -0.44
N GLN A 408 -10.20 6.32 -1.22
CA GLN A 408 -11.01 6.13 -2.43
C GLN A 408 -12.24 5.27 -2.18
N LEU A 409 -12.46 4.80 -0.95
CA LEU A 409 -13.63 4.01 -0.60
C LEU A 409 -14.87 4.89 -0.64
N SER A 410 -15.86 4.52 -1.44
CA SER A 410 -17.17 5.17 -1.44
C SER A 410 -18.02 4.77 -0.23
N VAL A 411 -17.90 3.51 0.22
CA VAL A 411 -18.68 2.96 1.35
C VAL A 411 -17.74 2.21 2.30
N PRO A 412 -17.24 2.85 3.38
CA PRO A 412 -16.29 2.21 4.31
C PRO A 412 -16.97 1.24 5.31
N TYR A 413 -18.30 1.27 5.42
CA TYR A 413 -19.04 0.57 6.48
C TYR A 413 -18.94 -0.95 6.39
N ARG A 414 -18.83 -1.55 5.20
CA ARG A 414 -18.67 -3.00 5.06
C ARG A 414 -17.31 -3.47 5.58
N SER A 415 -16.24 -2.73 5.29
CA SER A 415 -14.91 -3.01 5.85
C SER A 415 -14.88 -2.80 7.36
N LEU A 416 -15.56 -1.77 7.87
CA LEU A 416 -15.70 -1.52 9.30
C LEU A 416 -16.52 -2.62 9.99
N LYS A 417 -17.55 -3.16 9.32
CA LYS A 417 -18.34 -4.29 9.82
C LYS A 417 -17.45 -5.51 10.01
N ILE A 418 -16.67 -5.89 9.01
CA ILE A 418 -15.71 -7.01 9.12
C ILE A 418 -14.72 -6.75 10.26
N LEU A 419 -14.22 -5.52 10.40
CA LEU A 419 -13.34 -5.18 11.50
C LEU A 419 -14.02 -5.37 12.87
N GLY A 420 -15.29 -4.97 13.01
CA GLY A 420 -16.10 -5.15 14.22
C GLY A 420 -16.49 -6.60 14.50
N GLU A 421 -16.73 -7.40 13.47
CA GLU A 421 -16.92 -8.84 13.60
C GLU A 421 -15.65 -9.50 14.15
N ASN A 422 -14.46 -9.01 13.80
CA ASN A 422 -13.21 -9.62 14.27
C ASN A 422 -12.70 -9.04 15.58
N LEU A 423 -13.04 -7.80 15.93
CA LEU A 423 -12.56 -7.08 17.10
C LEU A 423 -13.73 -6.44 17.83
N ASN A 424 -13.73 -6.51 19.17
CA ASN A 424 -14.73 -5.80 19.97
C ASN A 424 -14.45 -4.29 19.97
N LEU A 425 -14.81 -3.62 18.87
CA LEU A 425 -14.58 -2.19 18.66
C LEU A 425 -15.22 -1.31 19.74
N PRO A 426 -16.46 -1.56 20.23
CA PRO A 426 -17.03 -0.77 21.32
C PRO A 426 -16.16 -0.73 22.58
N GLN A 427 -15.63 -1.89 22.99
CA GLN A 427 -14.76 -1.99 24.16
C GLN A 427 -13.38 -1.35 23.91
N LEU A 428 -12.73 -1.69 22.79
CA LEU A 428 -11.39 -1.20 22.45
C LEU A 428 -11.35 0.32 22.28
N LEU A 429 -12.37 0.89 21.64
CA LEU A 429 -12.49 2.32 21.40
C LEU A 429 -13.15 3.06 22.57
N ARG A 430 -13.60 2.36 23.62
CA ARG A 430 -14.36 2.89 24.76
C ARG A 430 -15.53 3.76 24.27
N LEU A 431 -16.45 3.15 23.55
CA LEU A 431 -17.63 3.78 22.96
C LEU A 431 -18.89 3.45 23.75
N HIS A 432 -19.78 4.42 23.83
CA HIS A 432 -21.15 4.23 24.31
C HIS A 432 -22.10 4.19 23.12
N LEU A 433 -23.11 3.32 23.20
CA LEU A 433 -24.10 3.19 22.14
C LEU A 433 -24.96 4.46 22.09
N PRO A 434 -25.09 5.13 20.93
CA PRO A 434 -25.96 6.29 20.80
C PRO A 434 -27.43 5.90 20.96
N GLU A 435 -28.27 6.80 21.49
CA GLU A 435 -29.70 6.55 21.77
C GLU A 435 -30.53 6.19 20.52
N ASP A 436 -30.04 6.54 19.33
CA ASP A 436 -30.70 6.24 18.04
C ASP A 436 -30.61 4.76 17.64
N TYR A 437 -29.87 3.93 18.38
CA TYR A 437 -29.61 2.53 18.02
C TYR A 437 -29.84 1.58 19.19
N ASP A 438 -30.52 0.47 18.93
CA ASP A 438 -30.70 -0.61 19.91
C ASP A 438 -29.50 -1.57 19.95
N GLU A 439 -28.78 -1.71 18.83
CA GLU A 439 -27.69 -2.69 18.66
C GLU A 439 -26.46 -2.09 17.95
N TRP A 440 -25.30 -2.72 18.14
CA TRP A 440 -24.06 -2.31 17.47
C TRP A 440 -24.07 -2.70 15.99
N SER A 441 -23.96 -1.68 15.13
CA SER A 441 -23.72 -1.80 13.70
C SER A 441 -22.50 -0.99 13.29
N ALA A 442 -22.01 -1.19 12.06
CA ALA A 442 -20.87 -0.42 11.57
C ALA A 442 -21.19 1.08 11.51
N VAL A 443 -22.44 1.42 11.21
CA VAL A 443 -22.91 2.82 11.22
C VAL A 443 -23.00 3.36 12.66
N ALA A 444 -23.55 2.59 13.60
CA ALA A 444 -23.64 3.01 15.01
C ALA A 444 -22.25 3.29 15.61
N ILE A 445 -21.26 2.44 15.30
CA ILE A 445 -19.85 2.65 15.70
C ILE A 445 -19.28 3.92 15.07
N SER A 446 -19.59 4.17 13.80
CA SER A 446 -19.13 5.38 13.10
C SER A 446 -19.71 6.64 13.73
N ASP A 447 -21.00 6.64 14.09
CA ASP A 447 -21.65 7.75 14.78
C ASP A 447 -21.06 7.97 16.18
N ALA A 448 -20.92 6.90 16.98
CA ALA A 448 -20.34 6.98 18.32
C ALA A 448 -18.90 7.52 18.29
N TRP A 449 -18.08 7.08 17.32
CA TRP A 449 -16.73 7.60 17.13
C TRP A 449 -16.72 9.06 16.65
N ALA A 450 -17.65 9.43 15.76
CA ALA A 450 -17.80 10.81 15.29
C ALA A 450 -18.12 11.75 16.46
N TYR A 451 -19.07 11.39 17.33
CA TYR A 451 -19.38 12.17 18.53
C TYR A 451 -18.18 12.29 19.47
N LYS A 452 -17.49 11.18 19.74
CA LYS A 452 -16.31 11.15 20.61
C LYS A 452 -15.17 12.04 20.11
N ARG A 453 -15.01 12.16 18.79
CA ARG A 453 -13.94 12.97 18.16
C ARG A 453 -14.40 14.36 17.71
N GLY A 454 -15.67 14.71 17.87
CA GLY A 454 -16.23 15.97 17.38
C GLY A 454 -16.27 16.08 15.85
N PHE A 455 -16.34 14.95 15.13
CA PHE A 455 -16.45 14.95 13.66
C PHE A 455 -17.88 15.25 13.25
N LEU A 456 -18.16 16.53 12.97
CA LEU A 456 -19.47 17.03 12.58
C LEU A 456 -19.46 17.56 11.14
N THR A 457 -20.59 17.42 10.47
CA THR A 457 -20.82 17.97 9.12
C THR A 457 -21.10 19.47 9.18
N ALA A 458 -20.44 20.24 8.33
CA ALA A 458 -20.49 21.71 8.37
C ALA A 458 -21.91 22.32 8.22
N LYS A 459 -22.78 21.68 7.43
CA LYS A 459 -24.12 22.23 7.11
C LYS A 459 -25.20 21.89 8.13
N ALA A 460 -25.16 20.69 8.71
CA ALA A 460 -26.25 20.14 9.50
C ALA A 460 -25.85 19.77 10.94
N ALA A 461 -24.59 19.98 11.32
CA ALA A 461 -24.02 19.56 12.61
C ALA A 461 -24.30 18.09 12.96
N ARG A 462 -24.49 17.23 11.94
CA ARG A 462 -24.69 15.79 12.09
C ARG A 462 -23.34 15.09 12.15
N PRO A 463 -23.21 13.93 12.83
CA PRO A 463 -21.98 13.15 12.87
C PRO A 463 -21.51 12.79 11.46
N ASP A 464 -20.24 13.07 11.16
CA ASP A 464 -19.60 12.68 9.90
C ASP A 464 -19.15 11.22 9.98
N ARG A 465 -20.10 10.33 9.66
CA ARG A 465 -19.91 8.87 9.61
C ARG A 465 -18.77 8.44 8.70
N TYR A 466 -18.63 9.12 7.56
CA TYR A 466 -17.64 8.75 6.54
C TYR A 466 -16.23 9.04 7.03
N ARG A 467 -16.01 10.26 7.56
CA ARG A 467 -14.73 10.65 8.17
C ARG A 467 -14.39 9.76 9.37
N ALA A 468 -15.36 9.47 10.22
CA ALA A 468 -15.18 8.58 11.37
C ALA A 468 -14.78 7.16 10.94
N ALA A 469 -15.51 6.54 10.01
CA ALA A 469 -15.21 5.20 9.52
C ALA A 469 -13.81 5.12 8.86
N ASN A 470 -13.47 6.08 8.01
CA ASN A 470 -12.14 6.15 7.39
C ASN A 470 -11.03 6.30 8.43
N HIS A 471 -11.26 7.10 9.47
CA HIS A 471 -10.30 7.26 10.56
C HIS A 471 -10.07 5.94 11.30
N ILE A 472 -11.13 5.21 11.66
CA ILE A 472 -11.02 3.90 12.33
C ILE A 472 -10.26 2.90 11.44
N LEU A 473 -10.58 2.83 10.14
CA LEU A 473 -9.89 1.92 9.21
C LEU A 473 -8.39 2.23 9.11
N ARG A 474 -8.00 3.51 9.10
CA ARG A 474 -6.58 3.92 9.11
C ARG A 474 -5.88 3.54 10.42
N LEU A 475 -6.55 3.72 11.57
CA LEU A 475 -6.02 3.28 12.87
C LEU A 475 -5.80 1.76 12.91
N ALA A 476 -6.73 0.98 12.36
CA ALA A 476 -6.61 -0.47 12.31
C ALA A 476 -5.47 -0.94 11.39
N LEU A 477 -5.36 -0.36 10.19
CA LEU A 477 -4.26 -0.69 9.25
C LEU A 477 -2.89 -0.41 9.90
N ALA A 478 -2.81 0.69 10.64
CA ALA A 478 -1.65 1.13 11.39
C ALA A 478 -1.31 0.27 12.63
N GLY A 479 -2.24 -0.53 13.15
CA GLY A 479 -2.10 -1.20 14.45
C GLY A 479 -2.05 -0.23 15.63
N GLN A 480 -2.69 0.94 15.51
CA GLN A 480 -2.74 1.96 16.57
C GLN A 480 -3.95 1.75 17.49
N GLN A 481 -3.86 2.25 18.73
CA GLN A 481 -4.95 2.15 19.72
C GLN A 481 -5.43 0.71 19.97
N LEU A 482 -4.51 -0.26 19.92
CA LEU A 482 -4.80 -1.69 20.09
C LEU A 482 -5.77 -2.28 19.05
N LEU A 483 -6.04 -1.55 17.96
CA LEU A 483 -6.82 -2.05 16.83
C LEU A 483 -5.94 -2.92 15.93
N VAL A 484 -5.58 -4.10 16.41
CA VAL A 484 -4.81 -5.07 15.63
C VAL A 484 -5.72 -6.18 15.16
N LEU A 485 -6.06 -6.16 13.86
CA LEU A 485 -6.70 -7.29 13.21
C LEU A 485 -5.63 -8.35 12.93
N GLN A 486 -5.83 -9.55 13.47
CA GLN A 486 -4.97 -10.72 13.25
C GLN A 486 -5.78 -11.94 12.81
N PHE A 487 -5.22 -12.79 11.96
CA PHE A 487 -5.78 -14.10 11.66
C PHE A 487 -4.86 -15.19 12.18
N TYR A 488 -5.39 -16.41 12.26
CA TYR A 488 -4.69 -17.57 12.79
C TYR A 488 -4.49 -18.64 11.71
N PRO A 489 -3.43 -19.46 11.79
CA PRO A 489 -3.30 -20.64 10.94
C PRO A 489 -4.38 -21.68 11.28
N PRO A 490 -4.68 -22.61 10.37
CA PRO A 490 -5.66 -23.66 10.62
C PRO A 490 -5.25 -24.57 11.79
N GLY A 491 -6.21 -24.89 12.67
CA GLY A 491 -5.99 -25.71 13.86
C GLY A 491 -5.11 -25.02 14.90
N PHE A 492 -5.19 -23.70 14.98
CA PHE A 492 -4.47 -22.90 15.97
C PHE A 492 -5.12 -23.02 17.34
N GLU A 493 -6.45 -22.84 17.43
CA GLU A 493 -7.16 -22.83 18.71
C GLU A 493 -7.06 -24.18 19.41
N GLU A 494 -7.09 -25.28 18.64
CA GLU A 494 -6.98 -26.65 19.15
C GLU A 494 -5.59 -26.97 19.73
N ARG A 495 -4.55 -26.28 19.26
CA ARG A 495 -3.15 -26.47 19.67
C ARG A 495 -2.59 -25.31 20.49
N ARG A 496 -3.46 -24.43 21.01
CA ARG A 496 -3.08 -23.18 21.68
C ARG A 496 -2.05 -23.37 22.79
N ASP A 497 -2.23 -24.37 23.65
CA ASP A 497 -1.33 -24.64 24.77
C ASP A 497 0.07 -25.07 24.30
N GLN A 498 0.15 -25.77 23.16
CA GLN A 498 1.43 -26.19 22.57
C GLN A 498 2.21 -24.98 22.07
N TRP A 499 1.53 -24.00 21.48
CA TRP A 499 2.17 -22.76 20.99
C TRP A 499 2.69 -21.89 22.12
N LEU A 500 2.01 -21.87 23.28
CA LEU A 500 2.46 -21.13 24.47
C LEU A 500 3.75 -21.72 25.08
N LEU A 501 3.96 -23.03 24.94
CA LEU A 501 5.13 -23.75 25.48
C LEU A 501 6.26 -23.92 24.46
N HIS A 502 6.09 -23.47 23.22
CA HIS A 502 7.05 -23.71 22.14
C HIS A 502 8.38 -22.96 22.37
N PRO A 503 9.56 -23.57 22.12
CA PRO A 503 10.86 -22.93 22.35
C PRO A 503 11.08 -21.65 21.55
N ASP A 504 10.57 -21.61 20.32
CA ASP A 504 10.66 -20.46 19.40
C ASP A 504 9.96 -19.19 19.93
N LEU A 505 9.14 -19.31 20.98
CA LEU A 505 8.48 -18.17 21.62
C LEU A 505 9.49 -17.17 22.19
N ALA A 506 10.66 -17.64 22.63
CA ALA A 506 11.72 -16.76 23.14
C ALA A 506 12.25 -15.81 22.06
N GLU A 507 12.33 -16.27 20.81
CA GLU A 507 12.75 -15.45 19.67
C GLU A 507 11.69 -14.40 19.32
N ALA A 508 10.41 -14.81 19.21
CA ALA A 508 9.31 -13.90 18.90
C ALA A 508 9.13 -12.81 19.98
N LYS A 509 9.29 -13.16 21.26
CA LYS A 509 9.20 -12.21 22.39
C LYS A 509 10.21 -11.07 22.32
N LYS A 510 11.38 -11.27 21.72
CA LYS A 510 12.39 -10.20 21.58
C LYS A 510 11.88 -9.00 20.79
N TYR A 511 10.98 -9.24 19.83
CA TYR A 511 10.41 -8.19 19.01
C TYR A 511 9.27 -7.41 19.69
N GLN A 512 8.69 -7.97 20.77
CA GLN A 512 7.43 -7.50 21.36
C GLN A 512 7.52 -6.93 22.77
N GLN A 513 8.70 -6.96 23.43
CA GLN A 513 8.85 -6.36 24.75
C GLN A 513 8.59 -4.85 24.67
N VAL A 514 7.34 -4.45 24.87
CA VAL A 514 6.92 -3.10 25.16
C VAL A 514 7.25 -2.91 26.64
N ASP A 515 7.99 -1.85 26.97
CA ASP A 515 8.06 -1.36 28.34
C ASP A 515 6.62 -1.10 28.78
N LEU A 516 6.10 -1.97 29.64
CA LEU A 516 4.85 -1.75 30.36
C LEU A 516 5.12 -0.63 31.36
N GLU A 517 5.12 0.63 30.90
CA GLU A 517 4.85 1.74 31.81
C GLU A 517 3.40 1.61 32.24
N GLU A 518 3.20 1.37 33.53
CA GLU A 518 1.90 1.29 34.18
C GLU A 518 1.07 2.54 33.85
N PRO A 519 -0.26 2.43 33.67
CA PRO A 519 -1.09 3.62 33.53
C PRO A 519 -1.04 4.40 34.84
N GLU A 520 -0.36 5.56 34.82
CA GLU A 520 -0.39 6.50 35.94
C GLU A 520 -1.85 6.81 36.30
N SER A 521 -2.12 6.69 37.59
CA SER A 521 -3.42 6.84 38.24
C SER A 521 -4.12 8.15 37.86
N GLU A 522 -5.42 8.03 37.56
CA GLU A 522 -6.35 9.15 37.43
C GLU A 522 -6.31 10.06 38.66
N THR A 523 -5.90 11.32 38.46
CA THR A 523 -6.28 12.42 39.35
C THR A 523 -7.10 13.43 38.56
N ASN A 524 -8.39 13.49 38.90
CA ASN A 524 -9.34 14.50 38.45
C ASN A 524 -8.90 15.90 38.87
N GLY A 525 -8.89 16.84 37.92
CA GLY A 525 -8.70 18.28 38.15
C GLY A 525 -9.15 19.05 36.91
N ASP A 526 -10.28 19.74 37.06
CA ASP A 526 -11.10 20.38 36.05
C ASP A 526 -10.46 21.56 35.28
N THR A 527 -10.94 21.71 34.03
CA THR A 527 -11.13 22.95 33.25
C THR A 527 -9.97 23.70 32.56
N SER A 528 -10.20 23.90 31.25
CA SER A 528 -9.71 24.97 30.36
C SER A 528 -8.21 25.04 30.06
N SER A 529 -7.77 24.22 29.12
CA SER A 529 -6.75 24.64 28.16
C SER A 529 -7.09 24.02 26.81
N VAL A 530 -7.58 24.87 25.91
CA VAL A 530 -7.83 24.53 24.51
C VAL A 530 -6.46 24.39 23.86
N CYS A 531 -5.90 23.17 23.89
CA CYS A 531 -4.76 22.83 23.06
C CYS A 531 -5.28 22.53 21.66
N SER A 532 -5.11 23.52 20.78
CA SER A 532 -5.13 23.34 19.34
C SER A 532 -4.08 22.31 18.95
N ASP A 533 -4.48 21.06 18.80
CA ASP A 533 -3.70 20.09 18.03
C ASP A 533 -3.74 20.54 16.56
N THR A 534 -2.78 21.39 16.23
CA THR A 534 -2.33 21.59 14.87
C THR A 534 -2.04 20.22 14.27
N ALA A 535 -2.75 19.93 13.19
CA ALA A 535 -2.50 18.80 12.33
C ALA A 535 -0.99 18.63 12.11
N ASP A 536 -0.49 17.41 12.36
CA ASP A 536 0.70 16.96 11.66
C ASP A 536 0.45 17.20 10.18
N SER A 537 1.35 18.00 9.60
CA SER A 537 1.40 18.36 8.20
C SER A 537 1.41 17.11 7.34
N ASP A 538 0.22 16.68 6.92
CA ASP A 538 0.04 16.12 5.59
C ASP A 538 0.43 17.27 4.63
N ASP A 539 1.47 17.05 3.83
CA ASP A 539 1.77 17.89 2.68
C ASP A 539 0.46 18.09 1.90
N GLU A 540 -0.07 19.31 1.95
CA GLU A 540 -1.22 19.71 1.15
C GLU A 540 -0.79 19.71 -0.32
N ASP A 541 -1.15 18.65 -1.04
CA ASP A 541 -1.47 18.77 -2.45
C ASP A 541 -2.71 19.69 -2.56
N GLU A 542 -2.46 21.01 -2.63
CA GLU A 542 -3.44 21.97 -3.11
C GLU A 542 -3.86 21.56 -4.53
N ASP A 543 -5.02 20.94 -4.68
CA ASP A 543 -5.95 21.29 -5.75
C ASP A 543 -7.28 20.49 -5.66
N SER A 544 -8.25 21.04 -4.93
CA SER A 544 -9.66 20.75 -5.22
C SER A 544 -10.53 21.98 -5.06
N SER A 545 -10.55 22.80 -6.11
CA SER A 545 -11.65 23.72 -6.39
C SER A 545 -12.91 22.92 -6.72
N ASN A 546 -13.83 22.74 -5.77
CA ASN A 546 -15.23 22.45 -6.08
C ASN A 546 -16.01 23.76 -6.04
N ASP A 547 -16.21 24.28 -7.24
CA ASP A 547 -17.14 25.37 -7.56
C ASP A 547 -18.52 24.74 -7.79
N GLU A 548 -19.41 24.88 -6.81
CA GLU A 548 -20.85 24.89 -7.03
C GLU A 548 -21.37 26.28 -6.67
N THR A 549 -21.41 27.15 -7.68
CA THR A 549 -22.45 28.13 -7.99
C THR A 549 -23.41 28.48 -6.84
N ASN A 550 -23.34 29.72 -6.37
CA ASN A 550 -24.41 30.70 -6.52
C ASN A 550 -23.88 32.11 -6.32
N ALA A 551 -24.33 33.00 -7.19
CA ALA A 551 -24.06 34.42 -7.20
C ALA A 551 -24.62 35.10 -5.94
N ASP A 552 -23.93 36.12 -5.46
CA ASP A 552 -24.48 37.47 -5.42
C ASP A 552 -23.33 38.49 -5.40
N GLU A 553 -23.59 39.59 -6.09
CA GLU A 553 -22.70 40.68 -6.45
C GLU A 553 -22.33 41.54 -5.24
N ASP A 554 -21.11 42.08 -5.20
CA ASP A 554 -20.90 43.50 -4.93
C ASP A 554 -19.44 43.90 -5.23
N GLU A 555 -19.28 44.87 -6.14
CA GLU A 555 -18.04 45.55 -6.46
C GLU A 555 -17.66 46.54 -5.35
N CYS A 556 -16.40 46.58 -4.94
CA CYS A 556 -15.74 47.81 -4.53
C CYS A 556 -14.22 47.75 -4.76
N ALA A 557 -13.71 48.82 -5.33
CA ALA A 557 -12.32 49.08 -5.70
C ALA A 557 -11.39 49.28 -4.49
N ILE A 558 -10.06 49.14 -4.70
CA ILE A 558 -8.99 50.12 -4.37
C ILE A 558 -7.60 49.47 -4.60
N GLU A 559 -6.65 50.34 -4.93
CA GLU A 559 -5.27 50.19 -5.41
C GLU A 559 -4.21 49.82 -4.33
N GLU A 560 -2.98 49.62 -4.83
CA GLU A 560 -1.64 49.85 -4.22
C GLU A 560 -0.73 48.67 -3.76
N ASP A 561 0.39 48.57 -4.50
CA ASP A 561 1.81 48.42 -4.14
C ASP A 561 2.42 47.23 -3.35
N ALA A 562 3.12 46.36 -4.12
CA ALA A 562 4.53 45.88 -4.02
C ALA A 562 5.09 45.22 -2.72
N PRO A 563 6.26 44.51 -2.75
CA PRO A 563 7.09 44.01 -3.85
C PRO A 563 7.35 42.48 -3.83
N ARG A 564 7.58 41.88 -5.00
CA ARG A 564 8.06 40.49 -5.16
C ARG A 564 9.59 40.42 -5.11
N SER A 565 10.12 39.55 -4.25
CA SER A 565 11.54 39.20 -4.18
C SER A 565 12.01 38.47 -5.45
N ARG A 566 13.14 38.93 -6.00
CA ARG A 566 13.82 38.45 -7.22
C ARG A 566 14.34 37.02 -7.07
N ASN A 567 14.12 36.22 -8.12
CA ASN A 567 14.73 34.90 -8.31
C ASN A 567 16.17 35.05 -8.84
N VAL A 568 17.14 34.42 -8.17
CA VAL A 568 18.59 34.62 -8.37
C VAL A 568 19.21 33.68 -9.43
N PHE A 569 18.42 32.80 -10.06
CA PHE A 569 18.93 31.77 -10.98
C PHE A 569 18.56 31.97 -12.45
N ALA A 570 18.12 33.16 -12.85
CA ALA A 570 17.73 33.46 -14.23
C ALA A 570 18.90 33.83 -15.17
N LEU A 571 20.14 33.45 -14.85
CA LEU A 571 21.36 33.92 -15.55
C LEU A 571 22.30 32.81 -16.05
N LEU A 572 21.83 31.55 -16.14
CA LEU A 572 22.69 30.43 -16.56
C LEU A 572 22.09 29.53 -17.65
N GLU A 573 21.16 30.02 -18.45
CA GLU A 573 20.74 29.35 -19.69
C GLU A 573 20.69 30.39 -20.81
N ASP A 574 21.82 30.60 -21.47
CA ASP A 574 21.96 31.06 -22.86
C ASP A 574 23.45 31.01 -23.24
N ASP A 575 23.90 29.83 -23.67
CA ASP A 575 24.79 29.58 -24.84
C ASP A 575 25.17 28.08 -24.95
#